data_AF-A0A9W6KKB1-F1
#
_entry.id   AF-A0A9W6KKB1-F1
#
_cell.length_a   1.000
_cell.length_b   1.000
_cell.length_c   1.000
_cell.angle_alpha   90.00
_cell.angle_beta   90.00
_cell.angle_gamma   90.00
#
_symmetry.space_group_name_H-M   'P 1'
#
loop_
_entity.id
_entity.type
_entity.pdbx_description
1 polymer ?
#
loop_
_entity_poly.entity_id
_entity_poly.type
_entity_poly.pdbx_seq_one_letter_code
_entity_poly.pdbx_strand_id
1 'polypeptide(L)'
;MGQMIRQIGPNTTRYYWYPGDKKEWLRALVAIGAGGAVLGLTYFLSRNWLISTTLGLSVAAGVAGFNFGRRDLAAADTLNARTPRRDVAGATGRAAWRGLAQGFVVAFSALVIVHLSADGFVADWLLPLAPGITFGLAWQASLIAGRLSHESTKVTEFVGPDASRRADDDLTRRLDADSTETVAHPGPLAEATEDVRRS
;
A
#
# COMPACT_ATOMS: atom_id res chain seq x y z
N MET A 1 -1.56 11.97 -1.97
CA MET A 1 -1.26 12.71 -3.22
C MET A 1 -0.71 14.05 -2.85
N GLY A 2 0.32 14.54 -3.56
CA GLY A 2 0.79 15.92 -3.40
C GLY A 2 -0.28 16.89 -3.89
N GLN A 3 -1.25 17.18 -3.04
CA GLN A 3 -2.24 18.22 -3.27
C GLN A 3 -1.50 19.54 -3.06
N MET A 4 -1.15 20.22 -4.15
CA MET A 4 -0.67 21.59 -4.02
C MET A 4 -1.89 22.47 -3.74
N ILE A 5 -2.11 22.74 -2.46
CA ILE A 5 -3.13 23.68 -2.03
C ILE A 5 -2.59 25.07 -2.31
N ARG A 6 -3.06 25.70 -3.38
CA ARG A 6 -2.79 27.11 -3.64
C ARG A 6 -3.96 27.90 -3.08
N GLN A 7 -3.73 28.67 -2.02
CA GLN A 7 -4.66 29.72 -1.61
C GLN A 7 -4.61 30.81 -2.69
N ILE A 8 -5.74 31.06 -3.34
CA ILE A 8 -5.87 32.11 -4.36
C ILE A 8 -6.51 33.36 -3.75
N GLY A 9 -7.23 33.21 -2.64
CA GLY A 9 -7.78 34.33 -1.88
C GLY A 9 -8.02 33.96 -0.42
N PRO A 10 -8.48 34.92 0.42
CA PRO A 10 -8.62 34.75 1.87
C PRO A 10 -9.48 33.54 2.26
N ASN A 11 -10.50 33.23 1.46
CA ASN A 11 -11.45 32.13 1.70
C ASN A 11 -11.57 31.17 0.50
N THR A 12 -10.60 31.16 -0.43
CA THR A 12 -10.69 30.32 -1.63
C THR A 12 -9.40 29.54 -1.86
N THR A 13 -9.50 28.23 -1.66
CA THR A 13 -8.47 27.25 -2.00
C THR A 13 -8.79 26.61 -3.34
N ARG A 14 -7.85 26.71 -4.29
CA ARG A 14 -7.95 25.96 -5.55
C ARG A 14 -7.06 24.74 -5.46
N TYR A 15 -7.68 23.59 -5.64
CA TYR A 15 -7.00 22.32 -5.69
C TYR A 15 -6.48 22.11 -7.11
N TYR A 16 -5.17 22.31 -7.31
CA TYR A 16 -4.53 21.94 -8.56
C TYR A 16 -4.20 20.45 -8.50
N TRP A 17 -4.85 19.69 -9.37
CA TRP A 17 -4.56 18.28 -9.54
C TRP A 17 -3.39 18.16 -10.51
N TYR A 18 -2.19 17.90 -9.99
CA TYR A 18 -1.04 17.64 -10.84
C TYR A 18 -1.12 16.18 -11.32
N PRO A 19 -1.05 15.91 -12.63
CA PRO A 19 -1.02 14.55 -13.14
C PRO A 19 0.33 13.90 -12.77
N GLY A 20 0.32 13.18 -11.66
CA GLY A 20 1.38 12.28 -11.23
C GLY A 20 2.29 12.88 -10.15
N ASP A 21 2.23 12.29 -8.96
CA ASP A 21 3.32 12.38 -7.98
C ASP A 21 4.62 11.91 -8.67
N LYS A 22 5.76 12.55 -8.41
CA LYS A 22 7.07 12.12 -8.96
C LYS A 22 7.34 10.64 -8.69
N LYS A 23 6.84 10.13 -7.55
CA LYS A 23 6.91 8.72 -7.19
C LYS A 23 6.12 7.81 -8.14
N GLU A 24 5.01 8.30 -8.70
CA GLU A 24 4.19 7.55 -9.66
C GLU A 24 4.90 7.44 -11.02
N TRP A 25 5.50 8.54 -11.48
CA TRP A 25 6.33 8.54 -12.68
C TRP A 25 7.54 7.60 -12.53
N LEU A 26 8.19 7.60 -11.36
CA LEU A 26 9.28 6.67 -11.08
C LEU A 26 8.81 5.21 -11.12
N ARG A 27 7.66 4.87 -10.54
CA ARG A 27 7.11 3.51 -10.59
C ARG A 27 6.75 3.08 -12.01
N ALA A 28 6.20 3.99 -12.81
CA ALA A 28 5.95 3.73 -14.23
C ALA A 28 7.26 3.45 -14.98
N LEU A 29 8.29 4.25 -14.72
CA LEU A 29 9.62 4.06 -15.30
C LEU A 29 10.26 2.73 -14.87
N VAL A 30 10.10 2.34 -13.61
CA VAL A 30 10.53 1.01 -13.11
C VAL A 30 9.78 -0.12 -13.81
N ALA A 31 8.47 0.01 -14.03
CA ALA A 31 7.69 -0.99 -14.75
C ALA A 31 8.14 -1.14 -16.21
N ILE A 32 8.33 -0.02 -16.91
CA ILE A 32 8.86 0.00 -18.28
C ILE A 32 10.28 -0.58 -18.32
N GLY A 33 11.14 -0.18 -17.39
CA GLY A 33 12.51 -0.67 -17.30
C GLY A 33 12.59 -2.17 -17.05
N ALA A 34 11.77 -2.70 -16.15
CA ALA A 34 11.70 -4.13 -15.87
C ALA A 34 11.22 -4.93 -17.09
N GLY A 35 10.17 -4.47 -17.76
CA GLY A 35 9.68 -5.12 -18.98
C GLY A 35 10.69 -5.04 -20.13
N GLY A 36 11.34 -3.89 -20.31
CA GLY A 36 12.39 -3.69 -21.31
C GLY A 36 13.63 -4.57 -21.06
N ALA A 37 14.03 -4.73 -19.80
CA ALA A 37 15.13 -5.62 -19.42
C ALA A 37 14.81 -7.09 -19.74
N VAL A 38 13.60 -7.55 -19.41
CA VAL A 38 13.15 -8.91 -19.74
C VAL A 38 13.05 -9.08 -21.26
N LEU A 39 12.49 -8.12 -21.99
CA LEU A 39 12.43 -8.15 -23.45
C LEU A 39 13.83 -8.30 -24.04
N GLY A 40 14.77 -7.42 -23.66
CA GLY A 40 16.12 -7.42 -24.19
C GLY A 40 16.87 -8.73 -23.91
N LEU A 41 16.77 -9.24 -22.68
CA LEU A 41 17.39 -10.51 -22.30
C LEU A 41 16.79 -11.70 -23.06
N THR A 42 15.45 -11.77 -23.13
CA THR A 42 14.78 -12.88 -23.83
C THR A 42 15.05 -12.81 -25.34
N TYR A 43 15.14 -11.61 -25.91
CA TYR A 43 15.46 -11.42 -27.33
C TYR A 43 16.89 -11.82 -27.62
N PHE A 44 17.82 -11.46 -26.74
CA PHE A 44 19.23 -11.83 -26.87
C PHE A 44 19.41 -13.37 -26.92
N LEU A 45 18.68 -14.10 -26.07
CA LEU A 45 18.76 -15.56 -25.97
C LEU A 45 17.99 -16.30 -27.07
N SER A 46 16.76 -15.89 -27.34
CA SER A 46 15.85 -16.62 -28.26
C SER A 46 15.92 -16.15 -29.70
N ARG A 47 16.38 -14.91 -29.93
CA ARG A 47 16.27 -14.18 -31.21
C ARG A 47 14.85 -14.13 -31.78
N ASN A 48 13.83 -14.35 -30.94
CA ASN A 48 12.43 -14.37 -31.33
C ASN A 48 11.71 -13.14 -30.77
N TRP A 49 11.26 -12.25 -31.65
CA TRP A 49 10.56 -11.01 -31.29
C TRP A 49 9.20 -11.26 -30.63
N LEU A 50 8.47 -12.29 -31.04
CA LEU A 50 7.13 -12.60 -30.51
C LEU A 50 7.19 -12.97 -29.03
N ILE A 51 8.03 -13.95 -28.69
CA ILE A 51 8.19 -14.43 -27.31
C ILE A 51 8.73 -13.30 -26.43
N SER A 52 9.77 -12.61 -26.92
CA SER A 52 10.44 -11.56 -26.15
C SER A 52 9.55 -10.36 -25.86
N THR A 53 8.78 -9.91 -26.85
CA THR A 53 7.84 -8.79 -26.69
C THR A 53 6.70 -9.16 -25.76
N THR A 54 6.14 -10.37 -25.91
CA THR A 54 5.02 -10.81 -25.07
C THR A 54 5.45 -10.95 -23.61
N LEU A 55 6.62 -11.54 -23.35
CA LEU A 55 7.16 -11.66 -21.99
C LEU A 55 7.52 -10.30 -21.40
N GLY A 56 8.18 -9.43 -22.16
CA GLY A 56 8.52 -8.08 -21.72
C GLY A 56 7.28 -7.24 -21.36
N LEU A 57 6.27 -7.24 -22.24
CA LEU A 57 5.00 -6.56 -21.99
C LEU A 57 4.26 -7.17 -20.79
N SER A 58 4.26 -8.50 -20.64
CA SER A 58 3.62 -9.16 -19.51
C SER A 58 4.27 -8.78 -18.18
N VAL A 59 5.60 -8.69 -18.13
CA VAL A 59 6.32 -8.25 -16.93
C VAL A 59 6.04 -6.77 -16.63
N ALA A 60 6.10 -5.89 -17.62
CA ALA A 60 5.74 -4.48 -17.44
C ALA A 60 4.31 -4.34 -16.91
N ALA A 61 3.37 -5.07 -17.50
CA ALA A 61 1.97 -5.10 -17.12
C ALA A 61 1.77 -5.66 -15.70
N GLY A 62 2.48 -6.72 -15.32
CA GLY A 62 2.46 -7.26 -13.96
C GLY A 62 2.96 -6.27 -12.92
N VAL A 63 4.12 -5.64 -13.16
CA VAL A 63 4.68 -4.62 -12.24
C VAL A 63 3.74 -3.40 -12.14
N ALA A 64 3.16 -2.97 -13.26
CA ALA A 64 2.17 -1.91 -13.26
C ALA A 64 0.92 -2.31 -12.46
N GLY A 65 0.33 -3.46 -12.75
CA GLY A 65 -0.87 -3.99 -12.09
C GLY A 65 -0.69 -4.10 -10.58
N PHE A 66 0.44 -4.61 -10.13
CA PHE A 66 0.76 -4.69 -8.70
C PHE A 66 0.84 -3.30 -8.04
N ASN A 67 1.45 -2.33 -8.70
CA ASN A 67 1.51 -0.95 -8.19
C ASN A 67 0.12 -0.28 -8.17
N PHE A 68 -0.73 -0.58 -9.14
CA PHE A 68 -2.10 -0.09 -9.20
C PHE A 68 -2.95 -0.64 -8.05
N GLY A 69 -2.86 -1.92 -7.72
CA GLY A 69 -3.74 -2.49 -6.69
C GLY A 69 -3.36 -2.03 -5.28
N ARG A 70 -2.06 -1.81 -4.99
CA ARG A 70 -1.66 -1.11 -3.75
C ARG A 70 -2.28 0.28 -3.63
N ARG A 71 -2.39 1.00 -4.75
CA ARG A 71 -2.98 2.34 -4.80
C ARG A 71 -4.50 2.29 -4.64
N ASP A 72 -5.14 1.29 -5.21
CA ASP A 72 -6.59 1.08 -5.08
C ASP A 72 -6.96 0.69 -3.65
N LEU A 73 -6.15 -0.13 -2.99
CA LEU A 73 -6.34 -0.43 -1.58
C LEU A 73 -6.25 0.84 -0.72
N ALA A 74 -5.18 1.63 -0.90
CA ALA A 74 -5.04 2.89 -0.17
C ALA A 74 -6.19 3.87 -0.44
N ALA A 75 -6.74 3.89 -1.66
CA ALA A 75 -7.92 4.69 -1.98
C ALA A 75 -9.19 4.12 -1.32
N ALA A 76 -9.35 2.80 -1.27
CA ALA A 76 -10.48 2.14 -0.60
C ALA A 76 -10.48 2.42 0.91
N ASP A 77 -9.31 2.38 1.55
CA ASP A 77 -9.17 2.67 2.99
C ASP A 77 -9.59 4.10 3.31
N THR A 78 -9.26 5.07 2.45
CA THR A 78 -9.72 6.45 2.61
C THR A 78 -11.24 6.58 2.47
N LEU A 79 -11.88 5.76 1.62
CA LEU A 79 -13.33 5.82 1.40
C LEU A 79 -14.13 5.29 2.60
N ASN A 80 -13.63 4.24 3.26
CA ASN A 80 -14.26 3.64 4.44
C ASN A 80 -14.32 4.59 5.65
N ALA A 81 -13.45 5.59 5.71
CA ALA A 81 -13.45 6.63 6.73
C ALA A 81 -14.53 7.71 6.45
N ARG A 82 -15.82 7.36 6.58
CA ARG A 82 -16.99 8.28 6.53
C ARG A 82 -16.87 9.43 5.50
N THR A 83 -16.56 9.09 4.25
CA THR A 83 -16.32 10.09 3.21
C THR A 83 -17.64 10.64 2.64
N PRO A 84 -17.80 11.97 2.42
CA PRO A 84 -19.02 12.53 1.85
C PRO A 84 -19.30 12.02 0.42
N ARG A 85 -20.59 11.91 0.05
CA ARG A 85 -21.07 11.35 -1.25
C ARG A 85 -20.41 11.94 -2.51
N ARG A 86 -19.87 13.16 -2.44
CA ARG A 86 -19.18 13.83 -3.57
C ARG A 86 -17.83 13.18 -3.91
N ASP A 87 -17.14 12.62 -2.92
CA ASP A 87 -15.84 11.97 -3.14
C ASP A 87 -15.99 10.58 -3.78
N VAL A 88 -17.17 9.97 -3.61
CA VAL A 88 -17.53 8.69 -4.25
C VAL A 88 -17.58 8.84 -5.77
N ALA A 89 -18.15 9.93 -6.30
CA ALA A 89 -18.19 10.19 -7.74
C ALA A 89 -16.78 10.39 -8.33
N GLY A 90 -15.89 11.06 -7.59
CA GLY A 90 -14.49 11.17 -7.98
C GLY A 90 -13.73 9.84 -7.91
N ALA A 91 -14.13 8.92 -7.04
CA ALA A 91 -13.54 7.58 -6.96
C ALA A 91 -14.01 6.67 -8.11
N THR A 92 -15.29 6.70 -8.48
CA THR A 92 -15.82 5.91 -9.61
C THR A 92 -15.24 6.37 -10.95
N GLY A 93 -15.10 7.68 -11.17
CA GLY A 93 -14.43 8.21 -12.36
C GLY A 93 -12.98 7.74 -12.48
N ARG A 94 -12.26 7.65 -11.36
CA ARG A 94 -10.88 7.12 -11.32
C ARG A 94 -10.82 5.62 -11.58
N ALA A 95 -11.79 4.86 -11.09
CA ALA A 95 -11.91 3.43 -11.38
C ALA A 95 -12.20 3.20 -12.88
N ALA A 96 -13.12 3.98 -13.46
CA ALA A 96 -13.44 3.91 -14.89
C ALA A 96 -12.23 4.26 -15.77
N TRP A 97 -11.48 5.32 -15.43
CA TRP A 97 -10.24 5.68 -16.16
C TRP A 97 -9.20 4.57 -16.11
N ARG A 98 -9.06 3.86 -14.98
CA ARG A 98 -8.13 2.72 -14.87
C ARG A 98 -8.58 1.52 -15.69
N GLY A 99 -9.88 1.24 -15.72
CA GLY A 99 -10.46 0.22 -16.60
C GLY A 99 -10.16 0.52 -18.08
N LEU A 100 -10.28 1.78 -18.49
CA LEU A 100 -9.88 2.23 -19.82
C LEU A 100 -8.38 2.06 -20.07
N ALA A 101 -7.53 2.47 -19.12
CA ALA A 101 -6.08 2.30 -19.24
C ALA A 101 -5.68 0.82 -19.38
N GLN A 102 -6.35 -0.08 -18.67
CA GLN A 102 -6.15 -1.52 -18.81
C GLN A 102 -6.58 -2.02 -20.21
N GLY A 103 -7.72 -1.54 -20.71
CA GLY A 103 -8.16 -1.80 -22.09
C GLY A 103 -7.15 -1.33 -23.13
N PHE A 104 -6.56 -0.13 -22.95
CA PHE A 104 -5.50 0.38 -23.82
C PHE A 104 -4.24 -0.49 -23.80
N VAL A 105 -3.83 -1.01 -22.64
CA VAL A 105 -2.66 -1.91 -22.55
C VAL A 105 -2.93 -3.21 -23.33
N VAL A 106 -4.12 -3.80 -23.21
CA VAL A 106 -4.49 -5.00 -23.96
C VAL A 106 -4.56 -4.71 -25.46
N ALA A 107 -5.22 -3.63 -25.86
CA ALA A 107 -5.32 -3.23 -27.27
C ALA A 107 -3.96 -2.90 -27.89
N PHE A 108 -3.09 -2.21 -27.15
CA PHE A 108 -1.73 -1.91 -27.59
C PHE A 108 -0.89 -3.18 -27.72
N SER A 109 -1.00 -4.09 -26.75
CA SER A 109 -0.29 -5.38 -26.80
C SER A 109 -0.74 -6.21 -27.99
N ALA A 110 -2.05 -6.28 -28.24
CA ALA A 110 -2.60 -6.93 -29.42
C ALA A 110 -2.10 -6.29 -30.72
N LEU A 111 -2.09 -4.96 -30.81
CA LEU A 111 -1.63 -4.25 -32.00
C LEU A 111 -0.14 -4.53 -32.27
N VAL A 112 0.69 -4.54 -31.23
CA VAL A 112 2.12 -4.87 -31.36
C VAL A 112 2.32 -6.32 -31.78
N ILE A 113 1.57 -7.26 -31.20
CA ILE A 113 1.69 -8.69 -31.51
C ILE A 113 1.19 -9.01 -32.91
N VAL A 114 0.08 -8.41 -33.37
CA VAL A 114 -0.46 -8.58 -34.72
C VAL A 114 0.51 -8.09 -35.81
N HIS A 115 1.39 -7.14 -35.50
CA HIS A 115 2.42 -6.70 -36.45
C HIS A 115 3.65 -7.64 -36.50
N LEU A 116 3.71 -8.67 -35.65
CA LEU A 116 4.75 -9.69 -35.69
C LEU A 116 4.25 -10.85 -36.55
N SER A 117 5.03 -11.21 -37.58
CA SER A 117 4.67 -12.25 -38.57
C SER A 117 4.74 -13.64 -37.94
N ALA A 118 3.75 -13.99 -37.13
CA ALA A 118 3.61 -15.29 -36.50
C ALA A 118 2.24 -15.87 -36.83
N ASP A 119 2.23 -16.95 -37.59
CA ASP A 119 0.99 -17.64 -37.95
C ASP A 119 0.65 -18.70 -36.90
N GLY A 120 -0.58 -18.67 -36.38
CA GLY A 120 -1.12 -19.76 -35.57
C GLY A 120 -2.06 -19.31 -34.47
N PHE A 121 -3.05 -20.16 -34.16
CA PHE A 121 -4.11 -19.86 -33.19
C PHE A 121 -3.60 -19.33 -31.85
N VAL A 122 -2.52 -19.91 -31.30
CA VAL A 122 -1.96 -19.47 -30.01
C VAL A 122 -1.32 -18.08 -30.11
N ALA A 123 -0.65 -17.78 -31.22
CA ALA A 123 -0.03 -16.48 -31.46
C ALA A 123 -1.07 -15.39 -31.72
N ASP A 124 -2.13 -15.72 -32.45
CA ASP A 124 -3.17 -14.79 -32.83
C ASP A 124 -4.14 -14.48 -31.68
N TRP A 125 -4.45 -15.48 -30.85
CA TRP A 125 -5.52 -15.35 -29.84
C TRP A 125 -5.02 -15.32 -28.41
N LEU A 126 -4.04 -16.15 -28.05
CA LEU A 126 -3.66 -16.35 -26.65
C LEU A 126 -2.58 -15.36 -26.21
N LEU A 127 -1.56 -15.15 -27.04
CA LEU A 127 -0.41 -14.29 -26.73
C LEU A 127 -0.82 -12.82 -26.48
N PRO A 128 -1.74 -12.21 -27.25
CA PRO A 128 -2.24 -10.85 -26.97
C PRO A 128 -2.91 -10.69 -25.61
N LEU A 129 -3.49 -11.77 -25.07
CA LEU A 129 -4.18 -11.74 -23.78
C LEU A 129 -3.22 -11.86 -22.60
N ALA A 130 -2.01 -12.40 -22.80
CA ALA A 130 -1.06 -12.68 -21.72
C ALA A 130 -0.71 -11.42 -20.89
N PRO A 131 -0.42 -10.24 -21.47
CA PRO A 131 -0.15 -9.04 -20.68
C PRO A 131 -1.36 -8.59 -19.85
N GLY A 132 -2.57 -8.69 -20.40
CA GLY A 132 -3.81 -8.33 -19.71
C GLY A 132 -4.11 -9.24 -18.52
N ILE A 133 -3.95 -10.55 -18.70
CA ILE A 133 -4.13 -11.55 -17.63
C ILE A 133 -3.10 -11.31 -16.52
N THR A 134 -1.82 -11.10 -16.90
CA THR A 134 -0.73 -10.86 -15.96
C THR A 134 -0.97 -9.60 -15.13
N PHE A 135 -1.44 -8.52 -15.78
CA PHE A 135 -1.85 -7.30 -15.08
C PHE A 135 -2.96 -7.57 -14.06
N GLY A 136 -4.03 -8.25 -14.46
CA GLY A 136 -5.18 -8.53 -13.60
C GLY A 136 -4.80 -9.37 -12.39
N LEU A 137 -4.00 -10.41 -12.59
CA LEU A 137 -3.50 -11.27 -11.50
C LEU A 137 -2.58 -10.50 -10.55
N ALA A 138 -1.64 -9.72 -11.07
CA ALA A 138 -0.75 -8.92 -10.25
C ALA A 138 -1.50 -7.84 -9.45
N TRP A 139 -2.53 -7.25 -10.05
CA TRP A 139 -3.44 -6.32 -9.37
C TRP A 139 -4.16 -7.00 -8.21
N GLN A 140 -4.81 -8.15 -8.44
CA GLN A 140 -5.48 -8.92 -7.38
C GLN A 140 -4.51 -9.35 -6.28
N ALA A 141 -3.33 -9.87 -6.65
CA ALA A 141 -2.29 -10.28 -5.71
C ALA A 141 -1.85 -9.11 -4.81
N SER A 142 -1.73 -7.90 -5.37
CA SER A 142 -1.37 -6.72 -4.59
C SER A 142 -2.46 -6.28 -3.60
N LEU A 143 -3.73 -6.48 -3.94
CA LEU A 143 -4.85 -6.23 -3.03
C LEU A 143 -4.82 -7.21 -1.85
N ILE A 144 -4.61 -8.50 -2.14
CA ILE A 144 -4.50 -9.56 -1.11
C ILE A 144 -3.29 -9.29 -0.21
N ALA A 145 -2.12 -9.04 -0.79
CA ALA A 145 -0.90 -8.73 -0.04
C ALA A 145 -1.07 -7.50 0.86
N GLY A 146 -1.75 -6.46 0.35
CA GLY A 146 -2.03 -5.27 1.14
C GLY A 146 -2.99 -5.53 2.32
N ARG A 147 -4.00 -6.40 2.14
CA ARG A 147 -4.91 -6.80 3.24
C ARG A 147 -4.21 -7.61 4.32
N LEU A 148 -3.42 -8.61 3.93
CA LEU A 148 -2.65 -9.43 4.87
C LEU A 148 -1.67 -8.58 5.70
N SER A 149 -1.06 -7.56 5.08
CA SER A 149 -0.17 -6.64 5.78
C SER A 149 -0.90 -5.77 6.83
N HIS A 150 -2.14 -5.37 6.55
CA HIS A 150 -2.95 -4.59 7.48
C HIS A 150 -3.41 -5.41 8.70
N GLU A 151 -3.79 -6.67 8.49
CA GLU A 151 -4.20 -7.57 9.58
C GLU A 151 -3.02 -7.88 10.51
N SER A 152 -1.84 -8.16 9.95
CA SER A 152 -0.64 -8.37 10.76
C SER A 152 -0.31 -7.18 11.66
N THR A 153 -0.52 -5.95 11.16
CA THR A 153 -0.24 -4.73 11.93
C THR A 153 -1.17 -4.58 13.13
N LYS A 154 -2.45 -4.96 12.99
CA LYS A 154 -3.42 -4.93 14.10
C LYS A 154 -3.11 -5.96 15.19
N VAL A 155 -2.61 -7.14 14.79
CA VAL A 155 -2.21 -8.19 15.75
C VAL A 155 -1.02 -7.73 16.60
N THR A 156 -0.03 -7.06 15.99
CA THR A 156 1.09 -6.48 16.73
C THR A 156 0.70 -5.30 17.62
N GLU A 157 -0.37 -4.57 17.30
CA GLU A 157 -0.90 -3.51 18.17
C GLU A 157 -1.65 -4.08 19.38
N PHE A 158 -2.38 -5.20 19.20
CA PHE A 158 -3.02 -5.91 20.31
C PHE A 158 -2.01 -6.60 21.23
N VAL A 159 -0.89 -7.06 20.67
CA VAL A 159 0.30 -7.53 21.41
C VAL A 159 1.32 -6.38 21.52
N GLY A 160 0.83 -5.17 21.80
CA GLY A 160 1.68 -3.99 21.89
C GLY A 160 2.66 -4.03 23.09
N PRO A 161 3.70 -3.18 23.08
CA PRO A 161 4.73 -3.11 24.13
C PRO A 161 4.19 -2.81 25.54
N ASP A 162 2.94 -2.33 25.65
CA ASP A 162 2.26 -2.15 26.92
C ASP A 162 1.77 -3.47 27.56
N ALA A 163 1.55 -4.51 26.76
CA ALA A 163 1.29 -5.86 27.26
C ALA A 163 2.55 -6.47 27.87
N SER A 164 3.73 -6.23 27.27
CA SER A 164 5.02 -6.60 27.86
C SER A 164 5.37 -5.75 29.10
N ARG A 165 5.07 -4.44 29.10
CA ARG A 165 5.26 -3.59 30.28
C ARG A 165 4.38 -4.00 31.47
N ARG A 166 3.11 -4.35 31.22
CA ARG A 166 2.23 -4.86 32.29
C ARG A 166 2.70 -6.20 32.85
N ALA A 167 3.31 -7.07 32.02
CA ALA A 167 3.86 -8.33 32.51
C ALA A 167 5.09 -8.12 33.41
N ASP A 168 5.96 -7.15 33.08
CA ASP A 168 7.13 -6.81 33.91
C ASP A 168 6.75 -6.04 35.19
N ASP A 169 5.75 -5.15 35.14
CA ASP A 169 5.25 -4.43 36.32
C ASP A 169 4.57 -5.38 37.33
N ASP A 170 3.95 -6.46 36.87
CA ASP A 170 3.31 -7.46 37.75
C ASP A 170 4.34 -8.43 38.36
N LEU A 171 5.46 -8.68 37.67
CA LEU A 171 6.59 -9.47 38.15
C LEU A 171 7.43 -8.73 39.20
N THR A 172 7.71 -7.45 38.96
CA THR A 172 8.44 -6.60 39.93
C THR A 172 7.64 -6.38 41.21
N ARG A 173 6.32 -6.16 41.10
CA ARG A 173 5.43 -5.99 42.27
C ARG A 173 5.33 -7.24 43.15
N ARG A 174 5.46 -8.44 42.60
CA ARG A 174 5.46 -9.69 43.37
C ARG A 174 6.76 -9.95 44.13
N LEU A 175 7.88 -9.47 43.60
CA LEU A 175 9.18 -9.61 44.26
C LEU A 175 9.31 -8.67 45.47
N ASP A 176 8.72 -7.47 45.40
CA ASP A 176 8.77 -6.53 46.52
C ASP A 176 7.84 -6.92 47.68
N ALA A 177 6.69 -7.54 47.38
CA ALA A 177 5.69 -7.92 48.38
C ALA A 177 6.17 -9.00 49.38
N ASP A 178 7.20 -9.78 49.02
CA ASP A 178 7.76 -10.84 49.88
C ASP A 178 8.96 -10.37 50.73
N SER A 179 9.40 -9.11 50.56
CA SER A 179 10.57 -8.56 51.27
C SER A 179 10.22 -7.73 52.52
N THR A 180 8.93 -7.49 52.77
CA THR A 180 8.44 -6.86 54.01
C THR A 180 8.11 -7.90 55.09
N GLU A 181 9.02 -8.83 55.34
CA GLU A 181 9.04 -9.56 56.61
C GLU A 181 9.53 -8.62 57.73
N THR A 182 8.58 -7.86 58.27
CA THR A 182 8.48 -7.42 59.67
C THR A 182 9.78 -7.28 60.47
N VAL A 183 10.56 -6.23 60.22
CA VAL A 183 11.44 -5.68 61.27
C VAL A 183 10.59 -4.71 62.09
N ALA A 184 9.97 -5.24 63.15
CA ALA A 184 9.26 -4.46 64.15
C ALA A 184 10.24 -3.51 64.85
N HIS A 185 10.24 -2.24 64.44
CA HIS A 185 10.94 -1.19 65.18
C HIS A 185 10.02 -0.68 66.30
N PRO A 186 10.37 -0.84 67.59
CA PRO A 186 9.65 -0.21 68.67
C PRO A 186 9.86 1.31 68.60
N GLY A 187 8.79 2.07 68.92
CA GLY A 187 8.65 3.52 68.71
C GLY A 187 9.69 4.43 69.41
N PRO A 188 9.47 5.76 69.37
CA PRO A 188 8.61 6.32 70.42
C PRO A 188 7.70 7.50 70.01
N LEU A 189 6.55 7.52 70.68
CA LEU A 189 5.82 8.63 71.30
C LEU A 189 5.92 10.05 70.70
N ALA A 190 4.73 10.51 70.28
CA ALA A 190 4.11 11.79 70.64
C ALA A 190 4.89 13.09 70.43
N GLU A 191 4.39 13.95 69.53
CA GLU A 191 4.11 15.34 69.93
C GLU A 191 2.97 15.92 69.11
N ALA A 192 1.94 16.37 69.83
CA ALA A 192 0.78 17.09 69.34
C ALA A 192 1.09 18.58 69.33
N THR A 193 0.61 19.30 68.30
CA THR A 193 0.30 20.75 68.21
C THR A 193 0.25 21.08 66.70
N GLU A 194 -0.52 21.98 66.11
CA GLU A 194 -1.53 22.99 66.50
C GLU A 194 -1.83 23.72 65.18
N ASP A 195 -2.97 23.45 64.54
CA ASP A 195 -4.12 24.37 64.41
C ASP A 195 -3.77 25.86 64.23
N VAL A 196 -3.62 26.36 62.99
CA VAL A 196 -3.86 27.78 62.67
C VAL A 196 -4.46 27.97 61.27
N ARG A 197 -5.78 28.15 61.26
CA ARG A 197 -6.60 28.93 60.31
C ARG A 197 -5.94 30.23 59.81
N ARG A 198 -6.07 30.52 58.51
CA ARG A 198 -6.25 31.88 57.91
C ARG A 198 -6.70 31.66 56.46
N SER A 199 -8.00 31.77 56.19
CA SER A 199 -8.74 32.99 55.74
C SER A 199 -8.50 33.31 54.28
#